data_AF-A0AAW5K0U1-F1
#
_entry.id   AF-A0AAW5K0U1-F1
#
_cell.length_a   1.000
_cell.length_b   1.000
_cell.length_c   1.000
_cell.angle_alpha   90.00
_cell.angle_beta   90.00
_cell.angle_gamma   90.00
#
_symmetry.space_group_name_H-M   'P 1'
#
loop_
_entity.id
_entity.type
_entity.pdbx_description
1 polymer ?
#
loop_
_entity_poly.entity_id
_entity_poly.type
_entity_poly.pdbx_seq_one_letter_code
_entity_poly.pdbx_strand_id
1 'polypeptide(L)'
;MELIETQAAEIGALRRYVTSQDRIVDTISANIAALEAAQAKERAAWHSRVENLQRSNKKLMSPWSLGVFAGYDAAHQNASIGVGLVYSFWRF
;
A
#
# COMPACT_ATOMS: atom_id res chain seq x y z
N MET A 1 15.61 55.73 -34.34
CA MET A 1 16.01 54.32 -34.48
C MET A 1 15.98 53.57 -33.15
N GLU A 2 16.24 54.22 -32.01
CA GLU A 2 16.28 53.57 -30.68
C GLU A 2 15.00 52.84 -30.26
N LEU A 3 13.80 53.31 -30.65
CA LEU A 3 12.54 52.65 -30.27
C LEU A 3 12.39 51.24 -30.87
N ILE A 4 12.90 51.05 -32.10
CA ILE A 4 12.82 49.76 -32.80
C ILE A 4 13.82 48.77 -32.20
N GLU A 5 15.02 49.23 -31.85
CA GLU A 5 16.03 48.41 -31.18
C GLU A 5 15.60 48.02 -29.76
N THR A 6 14.95 48.93 -29.04
CA THR A 6 14.41 48.67 -27.70
C THR A 6 13.28 47.63 -27.75
N GLN A 7 12.34 47.76 -28.68
CA GLN A 7 11.27 46.75 -28.85
C GLN A 7 11.81 45.39 -29.28
N ALA A 8 12.83 45.35 -30.15
CA ALA A 8 13.47 44.09 -30.54
C ALA A 8 14.15 43.40 -29.34
N ALA A 9 14.79 44.18 -28.46
CA ALA A 9 15.41 43.66 -27.23
C ALA A 9 14.36 43.13 -26.24
N GLU A 10 13.25 43.82 -26.05
CA GLU A 10 12.14 43.39 -25.18
C GLU A 10 11.49 42.11 -25.69
N ILE A 11 11.19 42.01 -26.99
CA ILE A 11 10.64 40.78 -27.60
C ILE A 11 11.62 39.61 -27.44
N GLY A 12 12.93 39.86 -27.61
CA GLY A 12 13.97 38.86 -27.40
C GLY A 12 14.09 38.40 -25.93
N ALA A 13 13.81 39.27 -24.97
CA ALA A 13 13.75 38.92 -23.55
C ALA A 13 12.50 38.11 -23.22
N LEU A 14 11.32 38.54 -23.69
CA LEU A 14 10.06 37.80 -23.51
C LEU A 14 10.14 36.40 -24.12
N ARG A 15 10.72 36.26 -25.33
CA ARG A 15 10.87 34.95 -25.97
C ARG A 15 11.73 34.00 -25.14
N ARG A 16 12.85 34.48 -24.60
CA ARG A 16 13.72 33.70 -23.71
C ARG A 16 12.99 33.28 -22.43
N TYR A 17 12.19 34.18 -21.87
CA TYR A 17 11.38 33.91 -20.68
C TYR A 17 10.32 32.83 -20.94
N VAL A 18 9.56 32.94 -22.04
CA VAL A 18 8.57 31.93 -22.44
C VAL A 18 9.23 30.58 -22.70
N THR A 19 10.34 30.53 -23.44
CA THR A 19 11.09 29.28 -23.66
C THR A 19 11.61 28.67 -22.34
N SER A 20 11.95 29.49 -21.35
CA SER A 20 12.32 28.98 -20.02
C SER A 20 11.12 28.39 -19.27
N GLN A 21 9.94 28.99 -19.40
CA GLN A 21 8.70 28.47 -18.81
C GLN A 21 8.27 27.16 -19.47
N ASP A 22 8.37 27.04 -20.80
CA ASP A 22 8.06 25.79 -21.51
C ASP A 22 8.90 24.63 -20.98
N ARG A 23 10.20 24.85 -20.77
CA ARG A 23 11.09 23.82 -20.17
C ARG A 23 10.70 23.44 -18.74
N ILE A 24 10.23 24.41 -17.96
CA ILE A 24 9.75 24.15 -16.59
C ILE A 24 8.48 23.31 -16.66
N VAL A 25 7.55 23.63 -17.57
CA VAL A 25 6.31 22.87 -17.77
C VAL A 25 6.60 21.44 -18.23
N ASP A 26 7.54 21.24 -19.16
CA ASP A 26 7.96 19.90 -19.60
C ASP A 26 8.54 19.09 -18.43
N THR A 27 9.35 19.73 -17.59
CA THR A 27 9.94 19.10 -16.41
C THR A 27 8.88 18.70 -15.38
N ILE A 28 7.91 19.57 -15.12
CA ILE A 28 6.80 19.27 -14.21
C ILE A 28 5.95 18.13 -14.77
N SER A 29 5.65 18.16 -16.06
CA SER A 29 4.90 17.10 -16.75
C SER A 29 5.61 15.74 -16.62
N ALA A 30 6.93 15.71 -16.82
CA ALA A 30 7.72 14.50 -16.65
C ALA A 30 7.72 13.99 -15.19
N ASN A 31 7.81 14.89 -14.21
CA ASN A 31 7.75 14.54 -12.79
C ASN A 31 6.37 14.00 -12.39
N ILE A 32 5.28 14.55 -12.92
CA ILE A 32 3.92 14.03 -12.70
C ILE A 32 3.81 12.61 -13.25
N ALA A 33 4.24 12.38 -14.49
CA ALA A 33 4.19 11.04 -15.09
C ALA A 33 5.01 10.01 -14.28
N ALA A 34 6.19 10.41 -13.78
CA ALA A 34 7.01 9.56 -12.91
C ALA A 34 6.31 9.25 -11.58
N LEU A 35 5.64 10.24 -10.98
CA LEU A 35 4.90 10.08 -9.73
C LEU A 35 3.68 9.18 -9.90
N GLU A 36 2.94 9.33 -10.99
CA GLU A 36 1.79 8.47 -11.32
C GLU A 36 2.23 7.01 -11.53
N ALA A 37 3.35 6.79 -12.23
CA ALA A 37 3.92 5.46 -12.40
C ALA A 37 4.34 4.84 -11.06
N ALA A 38 4.95 5.63 -10.17
CA ALA A 38 5.32 5.18 -8.83
C ALA A 38 4.07 4.85 -7.98
N GLN A 39 3.04 5.69 -8.03
CA GLN A 39 1.78 5.48 -7.32
C GLN A 39 1.05 4.22 -7.82
N ALA A 40 1.02 4.00 -9.14
CA ALA A 40 0.43 2.79 -9.72
C ALA A 40 1.14 1.52 -9.24
N LYS A 41 2.48 1.56 -9.18
CA LYS A 41 3.30 0.47 -8.62
C LYS A 41 3.01 0.24 -7.14
N GLU A 42 2.88 1.30 -6.36
CA GLU A 42 2.55 1.20 -4.93
C GLU A 42 1.15 0.62 -4.71
N ARG A 43 0.14 1.07 -5.46
CA ARG A 43 -1.22 0.50 -5.41
C ARG A 43 -1.24 -0.98 -5.78
N ALA A 44 -0.48 -1.39 -6.80
CA ALA A 44 -0.37 -2.80 -7.17
C ALA A 44 0.27 -3.63 -6.04
N ALA A 45 1.34 -3.14 -5.44
CA ALA A 45 1.98 -3.77 -4.29
C ALA A 45 1.04 -3.83 -3.06
N TRP A 46 0.27 -2.78 -2.83
CA TRP A 46 -0.74 -2.73 -1.77
C TRP A 46 -1.85 -3.76 -1.99
N HIS A 47 -2.41 -3.84 -3.19
CA HIS A 47 -3.43 -4.84 -3.53
C HIS A 47 -2.92 -6.27 -3.29
N SER A 48 -1.70 -6.59 -3.73
CA SER A 48 -1.10 -7.91 -3.48
C SER A 48 -0.94 -8.22 -1.99
N ARG A 49 -0.53 -7.23 -1.18
CA ARG A 49 -0.42 -7.38 0.28
C ARG A 49 -1.79 -7.60 0.93
N VAL A 50 -2.79 -6.81 0.56
CA VAL A 50 -4.16 -6.95 1.08
C VAL A 50 -4.73 -8.32 0.73
N GLU A 51 -4.53 -8.79 -0.49
CA GLU A 51 -5.03 -10.10 -0.90
C GLU A 51 -4.35 -11.24 -0.13
N ASN A 52 -3.03 -11.17 0.08
CA ASN A 52 -2.29 -12.14 0.89
C ASN A 52 -2.74 -12.11 2.36
N LEU A 53 -3.00 -10.93 2.93
CA LEU A 53 -3.58 -10.77 4.26
C LEU A 53 -4.98 -11.38 4.34
N GLN A 54 -5.85 -11.14 3.35
CA GLN A 54 -7.19 -11.70 3.29
C GLN A 54 -7.16 -13.24 3.20
N ARG A 55 -6.29 -13.81 2.35
CA ARG A 55 -6.10 -15.27 2.26
C ARG A 55 -5.59 -15.86 3.58
N SER A 56 -4.65 -15.20 4.23
CA SER A 56 -4.10 -15.62 5.53
C SER A 56 -5.15 -15.52 6.63
N ASN A 57 -5.94 -14.44 6.65
CA ASN A 57 -7.04 -14.27 7.59
C ASN A 57 -8.09 -15.37 7.39
N LYS A 58 -8.49 -15.67 6.15
CA LYS A 58 -9.42 -16.77 5.84
C LYS A 58 -8.90 -18.14 6.31
N LYS A 59 -7.59 -18.40 6.16
CA LYS A 59 -6.96 -19.62 6.69
C LYS A 59 -7.00 -19.68 8.21
N LEU A 60 -6.81 -18.52 8.87
CA LEU A 60 -6.91 -18.40 10.31
C LEU A 60 -8.36 -18.39 10.79
N MET A 61 -9.36 -18.01 9.99
CA MET A 61 -10.78 -17.95 10.35
C MET A 61 -11.46 -19.32 10.50
N SER A 62 -10.72 -20.44 10.43
CA SER A 62 -11.27 -21.73 10.85
C SER A 62 -11.77 -21.60 12.30
N PRO A 63 -13.06 -21.83 12.57
CA PRO A 63 -13.59 -21.78 13.94
C PRO A 63 -13.13 -23.00 14.76
N TRP A 64 -12.51 -23.98 14.10
CA TRP A 64 -12.01 -25.20 14.68
C TRP A 64 -10.54 -25.06 15.04
N SER A 65 -10.24 -25.27 16.32
CA SER A 65 -8.90 -25.33 16.89
C SER A 65 -8.65 -26.73 17.50
N LEU A 66 -7.40 -27.18 17.58
CA LEU A 66 -7.06 -28.34 18.43
C LEU A 66 -6.82 -27.88 19.86
N GLY A 67 -7.52 -28.49 20.81
CA GLY A 67 -7.33 -28.26 22.24
C GLY A 67 -6.83 -29.51 22.95
N VAL A 68 -6.00 -29.31 23.97
CA VAL A 68 -5.58 -30.36 24.90
C VAL A 68 -6.37 -30.18 26.19
N PHE A 69 -7.06 -31.22 26.61
CA PHE A 69 -7.85 -31.26 27.83
C PHE A 69 -7.17 -32.20 28.82
N ALA A 70 -6.97 -31.74 30.05
CA ALA A 70 -6.50 -32.58 31.14
C ALA A 70 -7.54 -32.56 32.26
N GLY A 71 -7.94 -33.75 32.72
CA GLY A 71 -8.92 -33.91 33.78
C GLY A 71 -8.45 -34.98 34.76
N TYR A 72 -8.59 -34.69 36.05
CA TYR A 72 -8.35 -35.66 37.11
C TYR A 72 -9.68 -36.34 37.46
N ASP A 73 -9.78 -37.64 37.20
CA ASP A 73 -10.96 -38.42 37.59
C ASP A 73 -10.80 -38.87 39.05
N ALA A 74 -11.55 -38.23 39.94
CA ALA A 74 -11.55 -38.54 41.37
C ALA A 74 -12.16 -39.91 41.69
N ALA A 75 -12.99 -40.49 40.81
CA ALA A 75 -13.61 -41.79 41.04
C ALA A 75 -12.66 -42.96 40.79
N HIS A 76 -11.73 -42.83 39.84
CA HIS A 76 -10.77 -43.88 39.47
C HIS A 76 -9.31 -43.51 39.79
N GLN A 77 -9.05 -42.38 40.46
CA GLN A 77 -7.71 -41.87 40.80
C GLN A 77 -6.74 -41.76 39.61
N ASN A 78 -7.27 -41.50 38.41
CA ASN A 78 -6.47 -41.45 37.19
C ASN A 78 -6.45 -40.05 36.60
N ALA A 79 -5.26 -39.64 36.15
CA ALA A 79 -5.12 -38.46 35.31
C ALA A 79 -5.41 -38.84 33.86
N SER A 80 -6.38 -38.14 33.25
CA SER A 80 -6.76 -38.32 31.86
C SER A 80 -6.31 -37.12 31.04
N ILE A 81 -5.71 -37.37 29.88
CA ILE A 81 -5.31 -36.35 28.90
C ILE A 81 -6.00 -36.71 27.59
N GLY A 82 -6.79 -35.78 27.06
CA GLY A 82 -7.49 -35.90 25.79
C GLY A 82 -7.07 -34.80 24.82
N VAL A 83 -7.07 -35.12 23.53
CA VAL A 83 -6.90 -34.14 22.45
C VAL A 83 -8.20 -34.11 21.65
N GLY A 84 -8.76 -32.93 21.42
CA GLY A 84 -10.06 -32.77 20.76
C GLY A 84 -10.15 -31.54 19.85
N LEU A 85 -11.11 -31.57 18.93
CA LEU A 85 -11.51 -30.41 18.14
C LEU A 85 -12.37 -29.48 19.00
N VAL A 86 -12.00 -28.21 19.06
CA VAL A 86 -12.65 -27.18 19.87
C VAL A 86 -13.18 -26.08 18.97
N TYR A 87 -14.43 -25.71 19.18
CA TYR A 87 -15.07 -24.59 18.48
C TYR A 87 -14.85 -23.30 19.26
N SER A 88 -14.13 -22.34 18.66
CA SER A 88 -13.86 -21.04 19.29
C SER A 88 -14.98 -20.04 18.97
N PHE A 89 -15.77 -19.66 19.98
CA PHE A 89 -16.88 -18.70 19.84
C PHE A 89 -16.48 -17.24 20.09
N TRP A 90 -15.32 -16.98 20.70
CA TRP A 90 -14.78 -15.64 20.98
C TRP A 90 -13.33 -15.56 20.52
N ARG A 91 -12.97 -14.51 19.75
CA ARG A 91 -11.58 -14.24 19.34
C ARG A 91 -11.27 -12.75 19.49
N PHE A 92 -10.13 -12.42 20.11
CA PHE A 92 -9.58 -11.06 20.23
C PHE A 92 -8.75 -10.71 18.97
#